data_AF-A0A3A9DX91-F1
#
_entry.id   AF-A0A3A9DX91-F1
#
_cell.length_a   1.000
_cell.length_b   1.000
_cell.length_c   1.000
_cell.angle_alpha   90.00
_cell.angle_beta   90.00
_cell.angle_gamma   90.00
#
_symmetry.space_group_name_H-M   'P 1'
#
loop_
_entity.id
_entity.type
_entity.pdbx_description
1 polymer ?
#
loop_
_entity_poly.entity_id
_entity_poly.type
_entity_poly.pdbx_seq_one_letter_code
_entity_poly.pdbx_strand_id
1 'polypeptide(L)'
;MKDKKLERIRQDYEKIKIPRDLQKKVEAEIQRAKKKTQMNKKAKVIMYSKRIVGGIGAALLLITVMANSGSAVAHAMAEIPVIGTLAKVVTFREYKSFENNMEANIKIPEVRVTKEDGTENKEATQKVNQSIQEFTDAIIAQYEADVKAVGEGEGYLNVELDYSVITDNDRLFSIRFDQLLIMASGAQMVKIYHIDKQTGELLNLAGLFKEGADYVTPISENIKEQMRELMAADESMMYFLDSDIPENDFQSVKEDNTFYINEKGKLTIVFDEYEVAPGYMGSVEFKIPTEVVEDLVQEGFLK
;
A
#
# COMPACT_ATOMS: atom_id res chain seq x y z
N MET A 1 -33.91 -31.24 -5.19
CA MET A 1 -34.62 -29.93 -5.19
C MET A 1 -33.68 -28.72 -5.12
N LYS A 2 -32.44 -28.82 -4.60
CA LYS A 2 -31.47 -27.71 -4.53
C LYS A 2 -30.87 -27.30 -5.89
N ASP A 3 -30.61 -28.26 -6.79
CA ASP A 3 -29.92 -27.96 -8.07
C ASP A 3 -30.76 -27.13 -9.04
N LYS A 4 -32.07 -27.36 -9.08
CA LYS A 4 -33.00 -26.58 -9.91
C LYS A 4 -33.12 -25.12 -9.46
N LYS A 5 -32.75 -24.80 -8.22
CA LYS A 5 -32.75 -23.43 -7.70
C LYS A 5 -31.49 -22.68 -8.11
N LEU A 6 -30.32 -23.33 -8.06
CA LEU A 6 -29.06 -22.76 -8.54
C LEU A 6 -29.07 -22.53 -10.06
N GLU A 7 -29.59 -23.49 -10.84
CA GLU A 7 -29.68 -23.32 -12.29
C GLU A 7 -30.60 -22.14 -12.68
N ARG A 8 -31.70 -21.93 -11.95
CA ARG A 8 -32.56 -20.75 -12.17
C ARG A 8 -31.85 -19.45 -11.85
N ILE A 9 -31.15 -19.38 -10.72
CA ILE A 9 -30.40 -18.17 -10.32
C ILE A 9 -29.32 -17.84 -11.35
N ARG A 10 -28.61 -18.85 -11.87
CA ARG A 10 -27.61 -18.67 -12.93
C ARG A 10 -28.25 -18.21 -14.25
N GLN A 11 -29.36 -18.83 -14.66
CA GLN A 11 -30.10 -18.42 -15.86
C GLN A 11 -30.68 -17.01 -15.73
N ASP A 12 -31.08 -16.60 -14.53
CA ASP A 12 -31.60 -15.26 -14.25
C ASP A 12 -30.45 -14.23 -14.27
N TYR A 13 -29.26 -14.58 -13.76
CA TYR A 13 -28.05 -13.76 -13.81
C TYR A 13 -27.56 -13.54 -15.25
N GLU A 14 -27.51 -14.60 -16.06
CA GLU A 14 -27.12 -14.52 -17.47
C GLU A 14 -28.15 -13.77 -18.34
N LYS A 15 -29.39 -13.61 -17.86
CA LYS A 15 -30.47 -12.87 -18.54
C LYS A 15 -30.58 -11.40 -18.11
N ILE A 16 -29.75 -10.92 -17.20
CA ILE A 16 -29.70 -9.49 -16.83
C ILE A 16 -29.18 -8.70 -18.03
N LYS A 17 -30.11 -8.22 -18.86
CA LYS A 17 -29.78 -7.32 -19.96
C LYS A 17 -29.44 -5.97 -19.37
N ILE A 18 -28.18 -5.58 -19.51
CA ILE A 18 -27.71 -4.24 -19.15
C ILE A 18 -28.64 -3.22 -19.83
N PRO A 19 -29.32 -2.33 -19.08
CA PRO A 19 -30.22 -1.35 -19.65
C PRO A 19 -29.47 -0.50 -20.68
N ARG A 20 -30.02 -0.37 -21.90
CA ARG A 20 -29.35 0.36 -23.00
C ARG A 20 -28.97 1.80 -22.62
N ASP A 21 -29.72 2.40 -21.70
CA ASP A 21 -29.47 3.75 -21.20
C ASP A 21 -28.23 3.82 -20.30
N LEU A 22 -27.93 2.74 -19.57
CA LEU A 22 -26.71 2.59 -18.77
C LEU A 22 -25.48 2.43 -19.66
N GLN A 23 -25.56 1.60 -20.71
CA GLN A 23 -24.49 1.49 -21.71
C GLN A 23 -24.22 2.83 -22.40
N LYS A 24 -25.26 3.52 -22.86
CA LYS A 24 -25.12 4.85 -23.48
C LYS A 24 -24.50 5.88 -22.53
N LYS A 25 -24.85 5.82 -21.23
CA LYS A 25 -24.31 6.72 -20.22
C LYS A 25 -22.83 6.44 -19.95
N VAL A 26 -22.45 5.17 -19.84
CA VAL A 26 -21.04 4.75 -19.69
C VAL A 26 -20.22 5.11 -20.93
N GLU A 27 -20.72 4.86 -22.14
CA GLU A 27 -20.04 5.27 -23.38
C GLU A 27 -19.90 6.79 -23.50
N ALA A 28 -20.94 7.56 -23.11
CA ALA A 28 -20.88 9.01 -23.11
C ALA A 28 -19.86 9.56 -22.10
N GLU A 29 -19.76 8.95 -20.91
CA GLU A 29 -18.75 9.30 -19.89
C GLU A 29 -17.33 8.94 -20.37
N ILE A 30 -17.13 7.77 -20.98
CA ILE A 30 -15.84 7.36 -21.57
C ILE A 30 -15.43 8.31 -22.70
N GLN A 31 -16.36 8.71 -23.57
CA GLN A 31 -16.10 9.65 -24.66
C GLN A 31 -15.84 11.08 -24.15
N ARG A 32 -16.51 11.52 -23.08
CA ARG A 32 -16.24 12.79 -22.39
C ARG A 32 -14.86 12.78 -21.74
N ALA A 33 -14.47 11.68 -21.10
CA ALA A 33 -13.14 11.48 -20.56
C ALA A 33 -12.08 11.54 -21.66
N LYS A 34 -12.27 10.82 -22.78
CA LYS A 34 -11.36 10.85 -23.95
C LYS A 34 -11.25 12.25 -24.58
N LYS A 35 -12.35 13.00 -24.69
CA LYS A 35 -12.34 14.39 -25.22
C LYS A 35 -11.66 15.38 -24.26
N LYS A 36 -11.85 15.27 -22.94
CA LYS A 36 -11.09 16.07 -21.95
C LYS A 36 -9.59 15.81 -22.05
N THR A 37 -9.18 14.55 -22.23
CA THR A 37 -7.78 14.15 -22.41
C THR A 37 -7.19 14.66 -23.72
N GLN A 38 -7.95 14.70 -24.83
CA GLN A 38 -7.49 15.27 -26.11
C GLN A 38 -7.46 16.81 -26.13
N MET A 39 -8.40 17.50 -25.49
CA MET A 39 -8.40 18.96 -25.41
C MET A 39 -7.24 19.49 -24.58
N ASN A 40 -6.87 18.80 -23.48
CA ASN A 40 -5.69 19.15 -22.68
C ASN A 40 -4.35 18.90 -23.40
N LYS A 41 -4.29 17.96 -24.36
CA LYS A 41 -3.12 17.75 -25.22
C LYS A 41 -2.92 18.88 -26.23
N LYS A 42 -4.00 19.46 -26.80
CA LYS A 42 -3.88 20.57 -27.77
C LYS A 42 -3.64 21.94 -27.12
N ALA A 43 -4.21 22.20 -25.95
CA ALA A 43 -4.01 23.46 -25.23
C ALA A 43 -2.60 23.62 -24.64
N LYS A 44 -1.96 22.51 -24.22
CA LYS A 44 -0.56 22.56 -23.73
C LYS A 44 0.46 22.84 -24.84
N VAL A 45 0.25 22.38 -26.07
CA VAL A 45 1.25 22.54 -27.16
C VAL A 45 1.42 24.00 -27.61
N ILE A 46 0.39 24.84 -27.50
CA ILE A 46 0.44 26.23 -28.01
C ILE A 46 1.06 27.21 -27.00
N MET A 47 1.04 26.91 -25.70
CA MET A 47 1.53 27.84 -24.66
C MET A 47 3.05 27.77 -24.42
N TYR A 48 3.74 26.71 -24.87
CA TYR A 48 5.18 26.51 -24.62
C TYR A 48 6.14 27.10 -25.66
N SER A 49 5.66 27.80 -26.70
CA SER A 49 6.54 28.25 -27.81
C SER A 49 7.07 29.69 -27.70
N LYS A 50 6.70 30.48 -26.69
CA LYS A 50 7.22 31.85 -26.56
C LYS A 50 7.44 32.25 -25.10
N ARG A 51 8.73 32.40 -24.73
CA ARG A 51 9.29 32.85 -23.44
C ARG A 51 9.28 31.71 -22.41
N ILE A 52 10.42 31.16 -21.99
CA ILE A 52 11.40 31.81 -21.11
C ILE A 52 12.80 31.21 -21.37
N VAL A 53 13.78 32.10 -21.46
CA VAL A 53 15.22 31.84 -21.49
C VAL A 53 15.68 31.64 -20.04
N GLY A 54 16.38 30.55 -19.75
CA GLY A 54 17.24 30.39 -18.57
C GLY A 54 16.86 29.28 -17.59
N GLY A 55 17.67 28.22 -17.54
CA GLY A 55 17.87 27.40 -16.34
C GLY A 55 17.24 26.01 -16.31
N ILE A 56 18.12 24.99 -16.40
CA ILE A 56 17.94 23.56 -16.01
C ILE A 56 17.17 22.66 -16.99
N GLY A 57 17.96 22.03 -17.87
CA GLY A 57 18.00 20.59 -18.21
C GLY A 57 16.68 19.82 -18.39
N ALA A 58 16.46 19.32 -19.60
CA ALA A 58 15.32 18.51 -20.00
C ALA A 58 15.22 17.15 -19.26
N ALA A 59 14.08 16.88 -18.62
CA ALA A 59 13.67 15.51 -18.30
C ALA A 59 13.02 14.88 -19.55
N LEU A 60 13.85 14.23 -20.37
CA LEU A 60 13.40 13.42 -21.51
C LEU A 60 12.90 12.07 -20.98
N LEU A 61 11.60 11.81 -21.16
CA LEU A 61 10.97 10.49 -20.98
C LEU A 61 11.66 9.44 -21.86
N LEU A 62 12.44 8.54 -21.25
CA LEU A 62 12.93 7.33 -21.91
C LEU A 62 12.00 6.16 -21.53
N ILE A 63 10.95 5.97 -22.33
CA ILE A 63 10.21 4.69 -22.33
C ILE A 63 11.01 3.73 -23.22
N THR A 64 11.89 2.93 -22.63
CA THR A 64 12.54 1.81 -23.34
C THR A 64 11.66 0.57 -23.23
N VAL A 65 10.90 0.28 -24.28
CA VAL A 65 10.33 -1.06 -24.49
C VAL A 65 11.44 -1.90 -25.11
N MET A 66 12.06 -2.79 -24.33
CA MET A 66 12.93 -3.82 -24.90
C MET A 66 12.08 -5.01 -25.31
N ALA A 67 11.91 -5.16 -26.62
CA ALA A 67 11.39 -6.38 -27.22
C ALA A 67 12.50 -7.44 -27.31
N ASN A 68 12.09 -8.69 -27.08
CA ASN A 68 12.80 -9.96 -27.31
C ASN A 68 13.71 -10.52 -26.20
N SER A 69 13.07 -11.13 -25.19
CA SER A 69 13.43 -12.47 -24.68
C SER A 69 12.24 -13.05 -23.90
N GLY A 70 11.58 -14.11 -24.38
CA GLY A 70 10.73 -15.08 -23.64
C GLY A 70 9.57 -14.60 -22.75
N SER A 71 9.82 -13.72 -21.80
CA SER A 71 8.92 -13.12 -20.82
C SER A 71 9.34 -11.64 -20.67
N ALA A 72 8.53 -10.73 -21.21
CA ALA A 72 8.93 -9.33 -21.34
C ALA A 72 8.71 -8.55 -20.03
N VAL A 73 9.76 -8.38 -19.22
CA VAL A 73 9.78 -7.41 -18.11
C VAL A 73 9.88 -6.00 -18.69
N ALA A 74 8.84 -5.19 -18.53
CA ALA A 74 8.84 -3.79 -18.96
C ALA A 74 9.26 -2.86 -17.80
N HIS A 75 10.42 -2.20 -17.91
CA HIS A 75 10.82 -1.16 -16.97
C HIS A 75 10.20 0.19 -17.36
N ALA A 76 9.14 0.61 -16.66
CA ALA A 76 8.63 1.97 -16.75
C ALA A 76 9.35 2.86 -15.71
N MET A 77 10.10 3.87 -16.17
CA MET A 77 10.62 4.94 -15.32
C MET A 77 9.80 6.20 -15.55
N ALA A 78 9.10 6.69 -14.52
CA ALA A 78 8.44 7.99 -14.57
C ALA A 78 8.90 8.87 -13.41
N GLU A 79 9.24 10.13 -13.71
CA GLU A 79 9.45 11.15 -12.68
C GLU A 79 8.06 11.65 -12.22
N ILE A 80 7.71 11.41 -10.96
CA ILE A 80 6.48 11.95 -10.37
C ILE A 80 6.75 13.39 -9.92
N PRO A 81 5.99 14.40 -10.36
CA PRO A 81 6.07 15.74 -9.78
C PRO A 81 5.44 15.72 -8.38
N VAL A 82 6.23 15.96 -7.33
CA VAL A 82 5.75 15.94 -5.93
C VAL A 82 5.96 17.30 -5.24
N ILE A 83 4.92 17.76 -4.54
CA ILE A 83 4.89 18.93 -3.64
C ILE A 83 5.36 18.46 -2.25
N GLY A 84 6.43 19.06 -1.69
CA GLY A 84 6.93 18.79 -0.33
C GLY A 84 8.46 18.75 -0.24
N THR A 85 9.06 19.23 0.87
CA THR A 85 10.46 19.70 0.88
C THR A 85 11.52 18.77 1.50
N LEU A 86 11.22 17.67 2.21
CA LEU A 86 12.25 17.08 3.10
C LEU A 86 12.39 15.54 3.15
N ALA A 87 11.64 14.75 2.36
CA ALA A 87 12.04 13.43 1.87
C ALA A 87 11.17 13.06 0.66
N LYS A 88 11.75 12.42 -0.36
CA LYS A 88 11.10 12.33 -1.68
C LYS A 88 11.24 10.93 -2.27
N VAL A 89 10.15 10.41 -2.82
CA VAL A 89 10.26 9.37 -3.86
C VAL A 89 10.79 10.06 -5.10
N VAL A 90 11.98 9.67 -5.54
CA VAL A 90 12.71 10.34 -6.63
C VAL A 90 12.42 9.66 -7.95
N THR A 91 12.36 8.33 -7.94
CA THR A 91 12.03 7.51 -9.10
C THR A 91 11.17 6.34 -8.64
N PHE A 92 10.55 5.66 -9.59
CA PHE A 92 9.98 4.34 -9.34
C PHE A 92 10.24 3.45 -10.55
N ARG A 93 10.38 2.15 -10.28
CA ARG A 93 10.37 1.08 -11.28
C ARG A 93 9.09 0.28 -11.08
N GLU A 94 8.51 -0.20 -12.16
CA GLU A 94 7.40 -1.15 -12.11
C GLU A 94 7.91 -2.52 -12.58
N TYR A 95 7.53 -3.57 -11.86
CA TYR A 95 7.59 -4.95 -12.35
C TYR A 95 6.18 -5.36 -12.75
N LYS A 96 6.01 -5.68 -14.04
CA LYS A 96 4.76 -6.16 -14.62
C LYS A 96 5.00 -7.48 -15.33
N SER A 97 4.22 -8.49 -14.99
CA SER A 97 4.22 -9.80 -15.65
C SER A 97 2.78 -10.28 -15.82
N PHE A 98 2.52 -10.96 -16.94
CA PHE A 98 1.28 -11.67 -17.19
C PHE A 98 1.62 -12.97 -17.92
N GLU A 99 1.58 -14.08 -17.19
CA GLU A 99 1.99 -15.41 -17.68
C GLU A 99 1.04 -16.47 -17.12
N ASN A 100 0.58 -17.42 -17.94
CA ASN A 100 -0.27 -18.54 -17.50
C ASN A 100 -1.51 -18.15 -16.67
N ASN A 101 -2.18 -17.03 -17.02
CA ASN A 101 -3.32 -16.47 -16.28
C ASN A 101 -2.97 -16.02 -14.84
N MET A 102 -1.68 -15.76 -14.60
CA MET A 102 -1.14 -15.16 -13.39
C MET A 102 -0.62 -13.77 -13.74
N GLU A 103 -0.84 -12.80 -12.85
CA GLU A 103 -0.48 -11.40 -13.06
C GLU A 103 0.29 -10.85 -11.85
N ALA A 104 1.31 -10.05 -12.12
CA ALA A 104 1.97 -9.23 -11.12
C ALA A 104 2.07 -7.79 -11.59
N ASN A 105 1.75 -6.85 -10.71
CA ASN A 105 1.93 -5.41 -10.89
C ASN A 105 2.50 -4.80 -9.60
N ILE A 106 3.81 -4.67 -9.56
CA ILE A 106 4.57 -4.31 -8.36
C ILE A 106 5.27 -2.98 -8.61
N LYS A 107 4.88 -1.93 -7.86
CA LYS A 107 5.55 -0.64 -7.90
C LYS A 107 6.64 -0.56 -6.84
N ILE A 108 7.83 -0.18 -7.26
CA ILE A 108 9.02 -0.18 -6.41
C ILE A 108 9.60 1.24 -6.40
N PRO A 109 9.39 2.00 -5.32
CA PRO A 109 9.89 3.36 -5.18
C PRO A 109 11.39 3.37 -4.86
N GLU A 110 12.07 4.42 -5.31
CA GLU A 110 13.37 4.82 -4.79
C GLU A 110 13.18 6.07 -3.93
N VAL A 111 13.53 5.95 -2.66
CA VAL A 111 13.38 7.02 -1.67
C VAL A 111 14.70 7.75 -1.52
N ARG A 112 14.63 9.07 -1.44
CA ARG A 112 15.74 9.94 -1.03
C ARG A 112 15.37 10.64 0.27
N VAL A 113 16.18 10.39 1.29
CA VAL A 113 16.06 11.02 2.61
C VAL A 113 16.96 12.25 2.64
N THR A 114 16.43 13.38 3.08
CA THR A 114 17.21 14.61 3.30
C THR A 114 17.23 14.98 4.78
N LYS A 115 18.33 15.61 5.20
CA LYS A 115 18.50 16.22 6.51
C LYS A 115 17.78 17.57 6.57
N GLU A 116 17.67 18.16 7.77
CA GLU A 116 17.07 19.49 7.97
C GLU A 116 17.74 20.59 7.14
N ASP A 117 19.05 20.48 6.88
CA ASP A 117 19.81 21.42 6.06
C ASP A 117 19.59 21.25 4.53
N GLY A 118 18.70 20.31 4.14
CA GLY A 118 18.37 19.99 2.75
C GLY A 118 19.41 19.11 2.04
N THR A 119 20.50 18.72 2.70
CA THR A 119 21.47 17.78 2.15
C THR A 119 20.96 16.34 2.26
N GLU A 120 21.44 15.46 1.40
CA GLU A 120 21.03 14.07 1.40
C GLU A 120 21.61 13.30 2.58
N ASN A 121 20.76 12.56 3.28
CA ASN A 121 21.18 11.54 4.23
C ASN A 121 21.46 10.24 3.46
N LYS A 122 22.66 10.12 2.89
CA LYS A 122 23.05 8.99 2.04
C LYS A 122 22.90 7.63 2.73
N GLU A 123 23.21 7.57 4.02
CA GLU A 123 23.10 6.33 4.80
C GLU A 123 21.64 5.91 4.96
N ALA A 124 20.77 6.83 5.40
CA ALA A 124 19.34 6.55 5.55
C ALA A 124 18.68 6.21 4.19
N THR A 125 19.04 6.95 3.13
CA THR A 125 18.64 6.66 1.74
C THR A 125 19.04 5.25 1.32
N GLN A 126 20.29 4.84 1.58
CA GLN A 126 20.76 3.51 1.22
C GLN A 126 20.03 2.42 2.02
N LYS A 127 19.89 2.59 3.34
CA LYS A 127 19.22 1.62 4.22
C LYS A 127 17.77 1.38 3.82
N VAL A 128 16.99 2.45 3.62
CA VAL A 128 15.58 2.29 3.24
C VAL A 128 15.43 1.66 1.85
N ASN A 129 16.24 2.08 0.87
CA ASN A 129 16.16 1.53 -0.47
C ASN A 129 16.60 0.07 -0.52
N GLN A 130 17.57 -0.32 0.31
CA GLN A 130 17.94 -1.73 0.47
C GLN A 130 16.77 -2.54 1.06
N SER A 131 16.11 -2.06 2.12
CA SER A 131 14.96 -2.76 2.70
C SER A 131 13.77 -2.84 1.73
N ILE A 132 13.48 -1.78 0.98
CA ILE A 132 12.44 -1.78 -0.07
C ILE A 132 12.80 -2.77 -1.17
N GLN A 133 14.07 -2.81 -1.59
CA GLN A 133 14.52 -3.74 -2.59
C GLN A 133 14.39 -5.19 -2.10
N GLU A 134 14.89 -5.53 -0.90
CA GLU A 134 14.79 -6.87 -0.34
C GLU A 134 13.32 -7.33 -0.23
N PHE A 135 12.42 -6.45 0.21
CA PHE A 135 10.99 -6.74 0.30
C PHE A 135 10.35 -6.99 -1.07
N THR A 136 10.60 -6.10 -2.04
CA THR A 136 10.00 -6.21 -3.38
C THR A 136 10.60 -7.35 -4.20
N ASP A 137 11.90 -7.62 -4.06
CA ASP A 137 12.59 -8.74 -4.71
C ASP A 137 12.08 -10.08 -4.15
N ALA A 138 11.73 -10.16 -2.86
CA ALA A 138 11.11 -11.35 -2.28
C ALA A 138 9.71 -11.62 -2.85
N ILE A 139 8.88 -10.59 -3.04
CA ILE A 139 7.55 -10.71 -3.67
C ILE A 139 7.69 -11.19 -5.12
N ILE A 140 8.60 -10.58 -5.88
CA ILE A 140 8.87 -10.96 -7.27
C ILE A 140 9.34 -12.42 -7.34
N ALA A 141 10.31 -12.80 -6.51
CA ALA A 141 10.85 -14.16 -6.51
C ALA A 141 9.78 -15.20 -6.17
N GLN A 142 8.87 -14.90 -5.25
CA GLN A 142 7.75 -15.79 -4.93
C GLN A 142 6.78 -15.92 -6.11
N TYR A 143 6.39 -14.80 -6.73
CA TYR A 143 5.55 -14.82 -7.93
C TYR A 143 6.17 -15.63 -9.06
N GLU A 144 7.46 -15.43 -9.36
CA GLU A 144 8.17 -16.17 -10.40
C GLU A 144 8.27 -17.67 -10.09
N ALA A 145 8.44 -18.02 -8.81
CA ALA A 145 8.42 -19.41 -8.37
C ALA A 145 7.04 -20.04 -8.57
N ASP A 146 5.95 -19.32 -8.28
CA ASP A 146 4.58 -19.79 -8.46
C ASP A 146 4.25 -19.97 -9.95
N VAL A 147 4.62 -19.02 -10.81
CA VAL A 147 4.45 -19.13 -12.28
C VAL A 147 5.18 -20.37 -12.81
N LYS A 148 6.43 -20.58 -12.35
CA LYS A 148 7.23 -21.73 -12.74
C LYS A 148 6.63 -23.06 -12.25
N ALA A 149 6.05 -23.08 -11.05
CA ALA A 149 5.44 -24.28 -10.47
C ALA A 149 4.21 -24.74 -11.25
N VAL A 150 3.47 -23.80 -11.86
CA VAL A 150 2.33 -24.10 -12.74
C VAL A 150 2.78 -24.72 -14.07
N GLY A 151 3.99 -24.40 -14.56
CA GLY A 151 4.55 -24.97 -15.78
C GLY A 151 3.75 -24.61 -17.02
N GLU A 152 3.24 -25.62 -17.74
CA GLU A 152 2.37 -25.44 -18.92
C GLU A 152 0.87 -25.35 -18.56
N GLY A 153 0.52 -25.42 -17.26
CA GLY A 153 -0.86 -25.34 -16.79
C GLY A 153 -1.40 -23.90 -16.72
N GLU A 154 -2.66 -23.78 -16.28
CA GLU A 154 -3.27 -22.49 -15.95
C GLU A 154 -3.20 -22.24 -14.44
N GLY A 155 -2.69 -21.07 -14.05
CA GLY A 155 -2.68 -20.59 -12.67
C GLY A 155 -3.77 -19.54 -12.42
N TYR A 156 -4.01 -19.26 -11.14
CA TYR A 156 -4.92 -18.20 -10.68
C TYR A 156 -4.24 -17.45 -9.55
N LEU A 157 -3.48 -16.42 -9.94
CA LEU A 157 -2.73 -15.57 -9.02
C LEU A 157 -2.71 -14.15 -9.56
N ASN A 158 -3.09 -13.17 -8.75
CA ASN A 158 -2.82 -11.77 -9.02
C ASN A 158 -2.08 -11.18 -7.81
N VAL A 159 -0.96 -10.50 -8.08
CA VAL A 159 -0.13 -9.82 -7.09
C VAL A 159 -0.09 -8.33 -7.44
N GLU A 160 -0.69 -7.50 -6.62
CA GLU A 160 -0.58 -6.05 -6.72
C GLU A 160 0.21 -5.50 -5.53
N LEU A 161 1.14 -4.58 -5.80
CA LEU A 161 1.84 -3.81 -4.76
C LEU A 161 1.86 -2.34 -5.16
N ASP A 162 1.20 -1.50 -4.38
CA ASP A 162 1.27 -0.05 -4.49
C ASP A 162 1.99 0.54 -3.28
N TYR A 163 2.33 1.83 -3.34
CA TYR A 163 2.94 2.53 -2.22
C TYR A 163 2.41 3.96 -2.08
N SER A 164 2.50 4.48 -0.86
CA SER A 164 2.20 5.87 -0.52
C SER A 164 3.15 6.41 0.54
N VAL A 165 3.56 7.67 0.41
CA VAL A 165 4.25 8.38 1.50
C VAL A 165 3.16 8.90 2.44
N ILE A 166 3.11 8.34 3.65
CA ILE A 166 2.07 8.63 4.65
C ILE A 166 2.54 9.57 5.76
N THR A 167 3.84 9.78 5.89
CA THR A 167 4.42 10.78 6.81
C THR A 167 5.71 11.35 6.22
N ASP A 168 5.79 12.67 6.16
CA ASP A 168 7.02 13.41 5.82
C ASP A 168 7.05 14.69 6.67
N ASN A 169 7.64 14.62 7.86
CA ASN A 169 7.82 15.77 8.74
C ASN A 169 9.29 15.86 9.22
N ASP A 170 9.60 16.77 10.15
CA ASP A 170 10.98 16.99 10.61
C ASP A 170 11.55 15.80 11.39
N ARG A 171 10.70 14.95 12.00
CA ARG A 171 11.10 13.79 12.81
C ARG A 171 11.04 12.48 12.03
N LEU A 172 9.97 12.26 11.27
CA LEU A 172 9.64 10.95 10.69
C LEU A 172 9.41 11.05 9.19
N PHE A 173 10.02 10.14 8.45
CA PHE A 173 9.57 9.76 7.11
C PHE A 173 8.92 8.37 7.17
N SER A 174 7.80 8.16 6.48
CA SER A 174 7.11 6.87 6.46
C SER A 174 6.52 6.59 5.10
N ILE A 175 6.84 5.40 4.57
CA ILE A 175 6.33 4.89 3.30
C ILE A 175 5.57 3.60 3.56
N ARG A 176 4.30 3.58 3.15
CA ARG A 176 3.38 2.45 3.24
C ARG A 176 3.34 1.74 1.91
N PHE A 177 3.32 0.41 1.97
CA PHE A 177 3.10 -0.50 0.87
C PHE A 177 1.81 -1.26 1.14
N ASP A 178 0.91 -1.25 0.17
CA ASP A 178 -0.35 -1.99 0.22
C ASP A 178 -0.23 -3.12 -0.81
N GLN A 179 -0.20 -4.36 -0.30
CA GLN A 179 -0.14 -5.56 -1.11
C GLN A 179 -1.52 -6.20 -1.19
N LEU A 180 -1.94 -6.59 -2.38
CA LEU A 180 -3.13 -7.40 -2.62
C LEU A 180 -2.72 -8.69 -3.35
N LEU A 181 -2.97 -9.81 -2.69
CA LEU A 181 -2.76 -11.15 -3.24
C LEU A 181 -4.12 -11.79 -3.51
N ILE A 182 -4.42 -12.12 -4.77
CA ILE A 182 -5.68 -12.78 -5.13
C ILE A 182 -5.39 -14.16 -5.70
N MET A 183 -5.94 -15.18 -5.05
CA MET A 183 -6.03 -16.54 -5.58
C MET A 183 -7.51 -16.94 -5.64
N ALA A 184 -7.97 -17.81 -4.72
CA ALA A 184 -9.38 -18.11 -4.51
C ALA A 184 -10.11 -16.98 -3.75
N SER A 185 -9.41 -16.34 -2.82
CA SER A 185 -9.82 -15.12 -2.11
C SER A 185 -8.71 -14.08 -2.23
N GLY A 186 -9.05 -12.83 -1.90
CA GLY A 186 -8.04 -11.80 -1.65
C GLY A 186 -7.37 -12.00 -0.29
N ALA A 187 -6.15 -11.48 -0.17
CA ALA A 187 -5.48 -11.20 1.09
C ALA A 187 -4.80 -9.84 0.98
N GLN A 188 -5.18 -8.91 1.84
CA GLN A 188 -4.55 -7.59 1.98
C GLN A 188 -3.44 -7.63 3.04
N MET A 189 -2.25 -7.16 2.67
CA MET A 189 -1.11 -7.05 3.59
C MET A 189 -0.52 -5.64 3.52
N VAL A 190 -0.12 -5.11 4.68
CA VAL A 190 0.41 -3.75 4.79
C VAL A 190 1.82 -3.79 5.37
N LYS A 191 2.79 -3.25 4.61
CA LYS A 191 4.16 -3.04 5.10
C LYS A 191 4.44 -1.55 5.19
N ILE A 192 4.96 -1.10 6.31
CA ILE A 192 5.35 0.31 6.48
C ILE A 192 6.81 0.37 6.93
N TYR A 193 7.59 1.21 6.26
CA TYR A 193 8.94 1.56 6.69
C TYR A 193 8.94 2.97 7.25
N HIS A 194 9.51 3.12 8.44
CA HIS A 194 9.70 4.39 9.11
C HIS A 194 11.18 4.71 9.19
N ILE A 195 11.55 5.96 8.92
CA ILE A 195 12.90 6.47 9.11
C ILE A 195 12.81 7.60 10.11
N ASP A 196 13.51 7.46 11.24
CA ASP A 196 13.78 8.58 12.13
C ASP A 196 14.83 9.47 11.46
N LYS A 197 14.43 10.70 11.08
CA LYS A 197 15.30 11.61 10.34
C LYS A 197 16.45 12.16 11.19
N GLN A 198 16.35 12.13 12.53
CA GLN A 198 17.42 12.60 13.40
C GLN A 198 18.55 11.57 13.48
N THR A 199 18.21 10.28 13.56
CA THR A 199 19.20 9.19 13.67
C THR A 199 19.60 8.64 12.30
N GLY A 200 18.70 8.72 11.31
CA GLY A 200 18.85 8.07 10.01
C GLY A 200 18.55 6.57 10.03
N GLU A 201 18.05 6.04 11.15
CA GLU A 201 17.77 4.61 11.32
C GLU A 201 16.33 4.26 10.97
N LEU A 202 16.13 2.99 10.56
CA LEU A 202 14.81 2.40 10.45
C LEU A 202 14.19 2.23 11.84
N LEU A 203 12.93 2.60 11.96
CA LEU A 203 12.20 2.61 13.22
C LEU A 203 11.10 1.53 13.21
N ASN A 204 11.11 0.64 14.21
CA ASN A 204 10.01 -0.29 14.48
C ASN A 204 9.11 0.27 15.61
N LEU A 205 8.06 -0.47 16.00
CA LEU A 205 7.09 -0.02 16.99
C LEU A 205 7.79 0.27 18.34
N ALA A 206 8.68 -0.62 18.77
CA ALA A 206 9.48 -0.46 19.99
C ALA A 206 10.29 0.84 20.00
N GLY A 207 10.82 1.25 18.84
CA GLY A 207 11.62 2.45 18.68
C GLY A 207 10.89 3.76 18.99
N LEU A 208 9.56 3.78 19.07
CA LEU A 208 8.81 4.95 19.52
C LEU A 208 8.92 5.19 21.03
N PHE A 209 9.20 4.15 21.81
CA PHE A 209 9.07 4.18 23.26
C PHE A 209 10.43 4.26 23.97
N LYS A 210 10.41 4.73 25.21
CA LYS A 210 11.60 4.76 26.06
C LYS A 210 12.12 3.33 26.26
N GLU A 211 13.44 3.18 26.39
CA GLU A 211 14.06 1.87 26.59
C GLU A 211 13.45 1.16 27.82
N GLY A 212 13.00 -0.08 27.64
CA GLY A 212 12.37 -0.89 28.68
C GLY A 212 10.93 -0.49 29.05
N ALA A 213 10.31 0.45 28.35
CA ALA A 213 8.91 0.83 28.59
C ALA A 213 7.95 -0.29 28.13
N ASP A 214 6.97 -0.62 28.98
CA ASP A 214 5.91 -1.57 28.64
C ASP A 214 4.80 -0.89 27.84
N TYR A 215 5.03 -0.70 26.54
CA TYR A 215 4.03 -0.18 25.61
C TYR A 215 3.06 -1.26 25.12
N VAL A 216 3.47 -2.54 25.19
CA VAL A 216 2.69 -3.66 24.64
C VAL A 216 1.39 -3.82 25.40
N THR A 217 1.44 -3.83 26.74
CA THR A 217 0.25 -3.98 27.60
C THR A 217 -0.81 -2.90 27.34
N PRO A 218 -0.52 -1.59 27.49
CA PRO A 218 -1.55 -0.57 27.34
C PRO A 218 -2.12 -0.47 25.92
N ILE A 219 -1.30 -0.70 24.89
CA ILE A 219 -1.78 -0.74 23.50
C ILE A 219 -2.71 -1.94 23.28
N SER A 220 -2.31 -3.13 23.73
CA SER A 220 -3.10 -4.35 23.54
C SER A 220 -4.44 -4.29 24.25
N GLU A 221 -4.46 -3.82 25.49
CA GLU A 221 -5.72 -3.67 26.24
C GLU A 221 -6.64 -2.61 25.61
N ASN A 222 -6.08 -1.50 25.13
CA ASN A 222 -6.86 -0.50 24.41
C ASN A 222 -7.45 -1.05 23.09
N ILE A 223 -6.69 -1.85 22.33
CA ILE A 223 -7.18 -2.49 21.11
C ILE A 223 -8.31 -3.47 21.43
N LYS A 224 -8.17 -4.29 22.47
CA LYS A 224 -9.23 -5.22 22.91
C LYS A 224 -10.50 -4.47 23.30
N GLU A 225 -10.37 -3.36 24.02
CA GLU A 225 -11.52 -2.49 24.36
C GLU A 225 -12.20 -1.95 23.09
N GLN A 226 -11.44 -1.40 22.14
CA GLN A 226 -11.98 -0.93 20.86
C GLN A 226 -12.69 -2.04 20.07
N MET A 227 -12.10 -3.25 20.00
CA MET A 227 -12.73 -4.40 19.33
C MET A 227 -14.08 -4.74 19.96
N ARG A 228 -14.18 -4.78 21.29
CA ARG A 228 -15.45 -5.03 22.00
C ARG A 228 -16.48 -3.95 21.72
N GLU A 229 -16.07 -2.68 21.77
CA GLU A 229 -16.96 -1.55 21.49
C GLU A 229 -17.49 -1.59 20.05
N LEU A 230 -16.63 -1.89 19.08
CA LEU A 230 -17.00 -2.01 17.67
C LEU A 230 -17.98 -3.16 17.43
N MET A 231 -17.73 -4.35 18.01
CA MET A 231 -18.64 -5.50 17.91
C MET A 231 -19.98 -5.26 18.63
N ALA A 232 -19.98 -4.51 19.73
CA ALA A 232 -21.21 -4.14 20.44
C ALA A 232 -22.04 -3.09 19.68
N ALA A 233 -21.38 -2.22 18.91
CA ALA A 233 -22.02 -1.16 18.14
C ALA A 233 -22.57 -1.64 16.78
N ASP A 234 -21.94 -2.65 16.18
CA ASP A 234 -22.30 -3.18 14.86
C ASP A 234 -22.13 -4.71 14.81
N GLU A 235 -23.24 -5.43 14.70
CA GLU A 235 -23.29 -6.90 14.64
C GLU A 235 -22.58 -7.48 13.39
N SER A 236 -22.26 -6.66 12.38
CA SER A 236 -21.48 -7.08 11.22
C SER A 236 -19.96 -7.02 11.44
N MET A 237 -19.50 -6.41 12.54
CA MET A 237 -18.10 -6.38 12.91
C MET A 237 -17.75 -7.66 13.68
N MET A 238 -16.65 -8.30 13.31
CA MET A 238 -16.15 -9.49 14.00
C MET A 238 -14.63 -9.42 14.11
N TYR A 239 -14.14 -9.55 15.34
CA TYR A 239 -12.74 -9.71 15.65
C TYR A 239 -12.53 -11.04 16.37
N PHE A 240 -11.33 -11.61 16.26
CA PHE A 240 -10.95 -12.78 17.04
C PHE A 240 -10.64 -12.33 18.47
N LEU A 241 -11.69 -12.17 19.27
CA LEU A 241 -11.60 -11.73 20.65
C LEU A 241 -12.78 -12.28 21.46
N ASP A 242 -12.48 -12.81 22.65
CA ASP A 242 -13.45 -13.43 23.55
C ASP A 242 -14.27 -14.53 22.84
N SER A 243 -13.62 -15.29 21.95
CA SER A 243 -14.27 -16.29 21.11
C SER A 243 -14.33 -17.68 21.76
N ASP A 244 -15.10 -18.60 21.16
CA ASP A 244 -15.16 -20.00 21.59
C ASP A 244 -13.83 -20.76 21.38
N ILE A 245 -12.86 -20.17 20.68
CA ILE A 245 -11.53 -20.72 20.44
C ILE A 245 -10.47 -19.69 20.91
N PRO A 246 -10.22 -19.59 22.23
CA PRO A 246 -9.34 -18.58 22.81
C PRO A 246 -7.91 -18.59 22.27
N GLU A 247 -7.45 -19.73 21.72
CA GLU A 247 -6.12 -19.85 21.11
C GLU A 247 -5.96 -19.00 19.84
N ASN A 248 -7.07 -18.68 19.17
CA ASN A 248 -7.08 -17.84 17.97
C ASN A 248 -7.33 -16.36 18.29
N ASP A 249 -7.66 -16.03 19.54
CA ASP A 249 -7.94 -14.66 19.93
C ASP A 249 -6.69 -13.79 19.91
N PHE A 250 -6.87 -12.52 19.57
CA PHE A 250 -5.84 -11.51 19.68
C PHE A 250 -5.36 -11.37 21.14
N GLN A 251 -4.09 -11.71 21.37
CA GLN A 251 -3.49 -11.69 22.70
C GLN A 251 -2.82 -10.35 23.00
N SER A 252 -1.91 -9.92 22.13
CA SER A 252 -1.15 -8.69 22.29
C SER A 252 -0.52 -8.25 20.97
N VAL A 253 -0.16 -6.97 20.89
CA VAL A 253 0.79 -6.51 19.88
C VAL A 253 2.18 -7.09 20.15
N LYS A 254 3.01 -7.12 19.11
CA LYS A 254 4.40 -7.55 19.05
C LYS A 254 5.27 -6.34 18.70
N GLU A 255 6.58 -6.47 18.92
CA GLU A 255 7.54 -5.40 18.65
C GLU A 255 7.62 -5.01 17.17
N ASP A 256 7.28 -5.94 16.29
CA ASP A 256 7.33 -5.81 14.83
C ASP A 256 5.95 -5.59 14.19
N ASN A 257 4.88 -5.39 14.97
CA ASN A 257 3.56 -5.05 14.42
C ASN A 257 3.65 -3.80 13.55
N THR A 258 2.94 -3.84 12.41
CA THR A 258 2.84 -2.70 11.52
C THR A 258 2.12 -1.55 12.22
N PHE A 259 2.68 -0.35 12.13
CA PHE A 259 2.11 0.86 12.71
C PHE A 259 2.36 2.06 11.81
N TYR A 260 1.73 3.19 12.13
CA TYR A 260 2.16 4.50 11.65
C TYR A 260 1.69 5.63 12.57
N ILE A 261 2.28 6.81 12.37
CA ILE A 261 1.81 8.04 13.00
C ILE A 261 0.95 8.79 11.98
N ASN A 262 -0.36 8.88 12.22
CA ASN A 262 -1.26 9.55 11.28
C ASN A 262 -1.04 11.07 11.27
N GLU A 263 -1.68 11.77 10.33
CA GLU A 263 -1.55 13.23 10.15
C GLU A 263 -1.87 14.05 11.43
N LYS A 264 -2.64 13.47 12.36
CA LYS A 264 -2.98 14.10 13.65
C LYS A 264 -1.93 13.83 14.74
N GLY A 265 -0.82 13.17 14.41
CA GLY A 265 0.23 12.81 15.37
C GLY A 265 -0.16 11.66 16.30
N LYS A 266 -1.12 10.82 15.92
CA LYS A 266 -1.60 9.72 16.76
C LYS A 266 -1.09 8.37 16.23
N LEU A 267 -0.64 7.52 17.15
CA LEU A 267 -0.23 6.15 16.84
C LEU A 267 -1.42 5.35 16.31
N THR A 268 -1.21 4.62 15.23
CA THR A 268 -2.20 3.72 14.62
C THR A 268 -1.52 2.37 14.39
N ILE A 269 -2.10 1.30 14.93
CA ILE A 269 -1.65 -0.09 14.73
C ILE A 269 -2.45 -0.69 13.57
N VAL A 270 -1.77 -1.39 12.67
CA VAL A 270 -2.36 -2.01 11.48
C VAL A 270 -2.21 -3.52 11.60
N PHE A 271 -3.28 -4.24 11.30
CA PHE A 271 -3.30 -5.69 11.20
C PHE A 271 -3.68 -6.11 9.78
N ASP A 272 -2.98 -7.11 9.26
CA ASP A 272 -3.24 -7.67 7.94
C ASP A 272 -4.59 -8.39 7.90
N GLU A 273 -5.13 -8.62 6.70
CA GLU A 273 -6.32 -9.45 6.53
C GLU A 273 -6.09 -10.85 7.14
N TYR A 274 -7.08 -11.39 7.86
CA TYR A 274 -7.02 -12.64 8.64
C TYR A 274 -6.18 -12.61 9.92
N GLU A 275 -5.47 -11.52 10.24
CA GLU A 275 -4.59 -11.51 11.42
C GLU A 275 -5.37 -11.47 12.74
N VAL A 276 -6.38 -10.60 12.83
CA VAL A 276 -7.21 -10.41 14.05
C VAL A 276 -8.71 -10.42 13.76
N ALA A 277 -9.11 -10.70 12.53
CA ALA A 277 -10.49 -10.66 12.07
C ALA A 277 -10.70 -11.57 10.84
N PRO A 278 -11.93 -12.02 10.54
CA PRO A 278 -12.23 -12.74 9.30
C PRO A 278 -11.96 -11.89 8.05
N GLY A 279 -11.61 -12.53 6.92
CA GLY A 279 -11.14 -11.82 5.73
C GLY A 279 -12.08 -10.78 5.12
N TYR A 280 -13.40 -10.88 5.33
CA TYR A 280 -14.32 -9.84 4.83
C TYR A 280 -14.12 -8.47 5.50
N MET A 281 -13.45 -8.43 6.66
CA MET A 281 -13.07 -7.21 7.35
C MET A 281 -11.89 -6.50 6.67
N GLY A 282 -11.18 -7.19 5.78
CA GLY A 282 -9.94 -6.70 5.16
C GLY A 282 -8.84 -6.47 6.19
N SER A 283 -7.86 -5.64 5.82
CA SER A 283 -6.92 -5.06 6.78
C SER A 283 -7.64 -4.08 7.72
N VAL A 284 -7.30 -4.11 9.00
CA VAL A 284 -7.96 -3.29 10.05
C VAL A 284 -6.95 -2.44 10.79
N GLU A 285 -7.39 -1.26 11.24
CA GLU A 285 -6.53 -0.27 11.89
C GLU A 285 -7.13 0.20 13.21
N PHE A 286 -6.29 0.31 14.24
CA PHE A 286 -6.69 0.79 15.56
C PHE A 286 -5.88 2.01 15.93
N LYS A 287 -6.57 3.12 16.14
CA LYS A 287 -5.95 4.36 16.57
C LYS A 287 -5.81 4.34 18.08
N ILE A 288 -4.60 4.51 18.58
CA ILE A 288 -4.29 4.52 20.01
C ILE A 288 -4.42 5.96 20.53
N PRO A 289 -5.28 6.24 21.52
CA PRO A 289 -5.32 7.52 22.20
C PRO A 289 -3.95 7.85 22.82
N THR A 290 -3.50 9.11 22.74
CA THR A 290 -2.12 9.45 23.17
C THR A 290 -1.95 9.24 24.66
N GLU A 291 -2.98 9.53 25.45
CA GLU A 291 -3.06 9.33 26.90
C GLU A 291 -2.79 7.88 27.34
N VAL A 292 -2.96 6.89 26.45
CA VAL A 292 -2.67 5.47 26.74
C VAL A 292 -1.16 5.22 26.82
N VAL A 293 -0.34 6.04 26.13
CA VAL A 293 1.10 5.79 25.95
C VAL A 293 1.99 7.02 26.16
N GLU A 294 1.43 8.17 26.55
CA GLU A 294 2.16 9.45 26.60
C GLU A 294 3.36 9.44 27.55
N ASP A 295 3.25 8.73 28.68
CA ASP A 295 4.34 8.60 29.65
C ASP A 295 5.44 7.63 29.19
N LEU A 296 5.15 6.80 28.19
CA LEU A 296 6.04 5.75 27.68
C LEU A 296 6.78 6.18 26.42
N VAL A 297 6.16 7.03 25.60
CA VAL A 297 6.68 7.44 24.30
C VAL A 297 7.88 8.40 24.43
N GLN A 298 8.81 8.32 23.49
CA GLN A 298 9.87 9.32 23.35
C GLN A 298 9.30 10.65 22.82
N GLU A 299 9.94 11.75 23.19
CA GLU A 299 9.52 13.08 22.74
C GLU A 299 9.58 13.23 21.21
N GLY A 300 8.61 13.95 20.64
CA GLY A 300 8.61 14.34 19.23
C GLY A 300 7.94 13.37 18.26
N PHE A 301 7.51 12.18 18.69
CA PHE A 301 6.80 11.23 17.83
C PHE A 301 5.28 11.41 17.81
N LEU A 302 4.66 11.66 18.97
CA LEU A 302 3.20 11.79 19.12
C LEU A 302 2.78 13.22 19.48
N LYS A 303 1.52 13.55 19.17
CA LYS A 303 0.82 14.78 19.57
C LYS A 303 -0.45 14.44 20.32
#